data_AF-X1GPC0-F1
#
_entry.id   AF-X1GPC0-F1
#
_cell.length_a   1.000
_cell.length_b   1.000
_cell.length_c   1.000
_cell.angle_alpha   90.00
_cell.angle_beta   90.00
_cell.angle_gamma   90.00
#
_symmetry.space_group_name_H-M   'P 1'
#
loop_
_entity.id
_entity.type
_entity.pdbx_description
1 polymer ?
#
loop_
_entity_poly.entity_id
_entity_poly.type
_entity_poly.pdbx_seq_one_letter_code
_entity_poly.pdbx_strand_id
1 'polypeptide(L)'
;MQPVDWHCIEADEALARLDASENGLTQADARKRLLDHGPNIIPEKRRRSLLILLAGQFADFMIVVLLLAALISGFIGELQDTIAILVIVLLNAIIGAVQEFRAERAVAALREMAAPEARVLRDGAAATLPAIEVVPGDVVLLEA
;
A
#
# COMPACT_ATOMS: atom_id res chain seq x y z
N MET A 1 15.53 11.05 -20.09
CA MET A 1 16.84 10.51 -19.66
C MET A 1 16.85 9.04 -19.99
N GLN A 2 17.92 8.54 -20.63
CA GLN A 2 18.10 7.10 -20.78
C GLN A 2 18.27 6.48 -19.38
N PRO A 3 17.71 5.28 -19.12
CA PRO A 3 17.89 4.60 -17.85
C PRO A 3 19.37 4.27 -17.66
N VAL A 4 19.91 4.61 -16.50
CA VAL A 4 21.28 4.23 -16.11
C VAL A 4 21.20 2.87 -15.45
N ASP A 5 21.97 1.91 -15.96
CA ASP A 5 22.14 0.61 -15.32
C ASP A 5 23.15 0.76 -14.17
N TRP A 6 22.67 1.22 -13.01
CA TRP A 6 23.50 1.49 -11.83
C TRP A 6 24.37 0.31 -11.37
N HIS A 7 23.93 -0.92 -11.67
CA HIS A 7 24.64 -2.16 -11.32
C HIS A 7 25.82 -2.48 -12.26
N CYS A 8 25.97 -1.74 -13.36
CA CYS A 8 27.02 -1.96 -14.37
C CYS A 8 28.13 -0.90 -14.32
N ILE A 9 28.05 0.06 -13.40
CA ILE A 9 29.04 1.14 -13.25
C ILE A 9 29.79 1.00 -11.93
N GLU A 10 31.02 1.53 -11.90
CA GLU A 10 31.84 1.56 -10.69
C GLU A 10 31.24 2.49 -9.63
N ALA A 11 31.54 2.23 -8.36
CA ALA A 11 31.02 2.99 -7.23
C ALA A 11 31.33 4.50 -7.34
N ASP A 12 32.56 4.86 -7.72
CA ASP A 12 33.00 6.24 -7.91
C ASP A 12 32.19 6.96 -9.00
N GLU A 13 31.86 6.25 -10.08
CA GLU A 13 31.04 6.78 -11.16
C GLU A 13 29.59 6.99 -10.71
N ALA A 14 29.04 6.05 -9.92
CA ALA A 14 27.71 6.19 -9.35
C ALA A 14 27.63 7.39 -8.40
N LEU A 15 28.62 7.58 -7.52
CA LEU A 15 28.74 8.74 -6.62
C LEU A 15 28.83 10.05 -7.40
N ALA A 16 29.68 10.11 -8.43
CA ALA A 16 29.81 11.30 -9.28
C ALA A 16 28.50 11.64 -10.02
N ARG A 17 27.80 10.64 -10.56
CA ARG A 17 26.51 10.84 -11.26
C ARG A 17 25.38 11.28 -10.33
N LEU A 18 25.43 10.85 -9.07
CA LEU A 18 24.45 11.21 -8.04
C LEU A 18 24.85 12.46 -7.24
N ASP A 19 25.97 13.12 -7.60
CA ASP A 19 26.53 14.26 -6.86
C ASP A 19 26.62 13.94 -5.35
N ALA A 20 27.17 12.78 -5.03
CA ALA A 20 27.27 12.23 -3.68
C ALA A 20 28.74 11.94 -3.34
N SER A 21 29.02 11.77 -2.05
CA SER A 21 30.36 11.47 -1.52
C SER A 21 30.37 10.12 -0.81
N GLU A 22 31.53 9.48 -0.75
CA GLU A 22 31.77 8.32 0.13
C GLU A 22 31.44 8.60 1.60
N ASN A 23 31.56 9.86 2.04
CA ASN A 23 31.20 10.30 3.40
C ASN A 23 29.69 10.57 3.58
N GLY A 24 28.87 10.22 2.59
CA GLY A 24 27.43 10.42 2.62
C GLY A 24 26.98 11.83 2.22
N LEU A 25 25.67 12.05 2.24
CA LEU A 25 25.05 13.34 1.91
C LEU A 25 25.03 14.28 3.12
N THR A 26 24.97 15.59 2.88
CA THR A 26 24.63 16.52 3.96
C THR A 26 23.14 16.43 4.32
N GLN A 27 22.75 16.76 5.55
CA GLN A 27 21.33 16.83 5.92
C GLN A 27 20.54 17.82 5.05
N ALA A 28 21.18 18.92 4.62
CA ALA A 28 20.55 19.92 3.76
C ALA A 28 20.27 19.36 2.35
N ASP A 29 21.24 18.65 1.76
CA ASP A 29 21.08 18.04 0.44
C ASP A 29 20.07 16.91 0.47
N ALA A 30 20.10 16.07 1.50
CA ALA A 30 19.12 15.01 1.67
C ALA A 30 17.69 15.56 1.78
N ARG A 31 17.49 16.63 2.56
CA ARG A 31 16.19 17.29 2.68
C ARG A 31 15.72 17.92 1.36
N LYS A 32 16.63 18.53 0.61
CA LYS A 32 16.33 19.08 -0.72
C LYS A 32 15.89 17.96 -1.67
N ARG A 33 16.65 16.87 -1.74
CA ARG A 33 16.31 15.70 -2.58
C ARG A 33 15.00 15.05 -2.17
N LEU A 34 14.67 15.02 -0.88
CA LEU A 34 13.39 14.51 -0.41
C LEU A 34 12.21 15.35 -0.93
N LEU A 35 12.39 16.66 -1.04
CA LEU A 35 11.39 17.56 -1.64
C LEU A 35 11.29 17.37 -3.16
N ASP A 36 12.43 17.16 -3.83
CA ASP A 36 12.51 17.04 -5.30
C ASP A 36 12.02 15.68 -5.81
N HIS A 37 12.38 14.59 -5.12
CA HIS A 37 12.07 13.21 -5.51
C HIS A 37 10.84 12.64 -4.80
N GLY A 38 10.42 13.25 -3.69
CA GLY A 38 9.41 12.70 -2.82
C GLY A 38 9.94 11.58 -1.90
N PRO A 39 9.07 11.06 -1.02
CA PRO A 39 9.46 10.02 -0.07
C PRO A 39 9.69 8.67 -0.75
N ASN A 40 10.59 7.86 -0.20
CA ASN A 40 10.90 6.51 -0.66
C ASN A 40 9.78 5.53 -0.27
N ILE A 41 8.66 5.62 -0.97
CA ILE A 41 7.48 4.77 -0.79
C ILE A 41 7.06 4.24 -2.15
N ILE A 42 6.81 2.94 -2.21
CA ILE A 42 6.14 2.35 -3.37
C ILE A 42 4.66 2.74 -3.31
N PRO A 43 4.09 3.38 -4.35
CA PRO A 43 2.68 3.75 -4.36
C PRO A 43 1.81 2.54 -4.07
N GLU A 44 1.09 2.54 -2.95
CA GLU A 44 0.12 1.49 -2.67
C GLU A 44 -0.99 1.53 -3.71
N LYS A 45 -1.46 0.36 -4.17
CA LYS A 45 -2.69 0.28 -4.96
C LYS A 45 -3.79 0.95 -4.15
N ARG A 46 -4.57 1.84 -4.79
CA ARG A 46 -5.66 2.58 -4.15
C ARG A 46 -6.49 1.63 -3.29
N ARG A 47 -6.64 1.97 -2.00
CA ARG A 47 -7.52 1.24 -1.07
C ARG A 47 -8.88 1.04 -1.74
N ARG A 48 -9.44 -0.16 -1.62
CA ARG A 48 -10.75 -0.43 -2.21
C ARG A 48 -11.77 0.45 -1.51
N SER A 49 -12.53 1.22 -2.27
CA SER A 49 -13.61 2.02 -1.71
C SER A 49 -14.69 1.08 -1.15
N LEU A 50 -15.46 1.54 -0.15
CA LEU A 50 -16.58 0.78 0.40
C LEU A 50 -17.56 0.33 -0.69
N LEU A 51 -17.75 1.13 -1.73
CA LEU A 51 -18.58 0.77 -2.89
C LEU A 51 -18.00 -0.39 -3.70
N ILE A 52 -16.67 -0.42 -3.89
CA ILE A 52 -15.99 -1.53 -4.57
C ILE A 52 -16.06 -2.79 -3.72
N LEU A 53 -15.89 -2.68 -2.40
CA LEU A 53 -16.01 -3.80 -1.47
C LEU A 53 -17.43 -4.37 -1.46
N LEU A 54 -18.45 -3.51 -1.41
CA LEU A 54 -19.85 -3.92 -1.52
C LEU A 54 -20.15 -4.57 -2.88
N ALA A 55 -19.71 -3.97 -3.98
CA ALA A 55 -19.88 -4.56 -5.32
C ALA A 55 -19.23 -5.95 -5.43
N GLY A 56 -18.08 -6.15 -4.75
CA GLY A 56 -17.41 -7.45 -4.66
C GLY A 56 -18.25 -8.53 -3.95
N GLN A 57 -19.07 -8.17 -2.97
CA GLN A 57 -19.95 -9.12 -2.28
C GLN A 57 -21.01 -9.71 -3.24
N PHE A 58 -21.49 -8.94 -4.22
CA PHE A 58 -22.43 -9.45 -5.22
C PHE A 58 -21.80 -10.44 -6.21
N ALA A 59 -20.46 -10.53 -6.25
CA ALA A 59 -19.74 -11.54 -7.03
C ALA A 59 -19.46 -12.82 -6.21
N ASP A 60 -19.79 -12.84 -4.92
CA ASP A 60 -19.66 -14.03 -4.09
C ASP A 60 -20.67 -15.10 -4.52
N PHE A 61 -20.18 -16.33 -4.72
CA PHE A 61 -20.99 -17.44 -5.22
C PHE A 61 -22.21 -17.71 -4.34
N MET A 62 -22.07 -17.64 -3.01
CA MET A 62 -23.16 -17.89 -2.07
C MET A 62 -24.22 -16.79 -2.19
N ILE A 63 -23.81 -15.53 -2.31
CA ILE A 63 -24.73 -14.40 -2.50
C ILE A 63 -25.49 -14.53 -3.83
N VAL A 64 -24.81 -14.92 -4.91
CA VAL A 64 -25.47 -15.16 -6.21
C VAL A 64 -26.52 -16.26 -6.11
N VAL A 65 -26.22 -17.35 -5.40
CA VAL A 65 -27.19 -18.44 -5.15
C VAL A 65 -28.41 -17.94 -4.37
N LEU A 66 -28.21 -17.14 -3.32
CA LEU A 66 -29.30 -16.56 -2.54
C LEU A 66 -30.15 -15.58 -3.35
N LEU A 67 -29.53 -14.77 -4.21
CA LEU A 67 -30.26 -13.87 -5.12
C LEU A 67 -31.08 -14.64 -6.15
N LEU A 68 -30.56 -15.76 -6.67
CA LEU A 68 -31.32 -16.67 -7.53
C LEU A 68 -32.51 -17.28 -6.79
N ALA A 69 -32.32 -17.73 -5.53
CA ALA A 69 -33.41 -18.24 -4.71
C ALA A 69 -34.49 -17.19 -4.42
N ALA A 70 -34.09 -15.96 -4.10
CA ALA A 70 -35.01 -14.83 -3.92
C ALA A 70 -35.80 -14.52 -5.21
N LEU A 71 -35.14 -14.57 -6.37
CA LEU A 71 -35.81 -14.37 -7.66
C LEU A 71 -36.86 -15.45 -7.92
N ILE A 72 -36.53 -16.72 -7.69
CA ILE A 72 -37.45 -17.85 -7.86
C ILE A 72 -38.66 -17.72 -6.91
N SER A 73 -38.42 -17.43 -5.62
CA SER A 73 -39.49 -17.21 -4.63
C SER A 73 -40.41 -16.05 -5.02
N GLY A 74 -39.84 -14.97 -5.55
CA GLY A 74 -40.60 -13.82 -6.06
C GLY A 74 -41.51 -14.17 -7.23
N PHE A 75 -41.05 -15.03 -8.15
CA PHE A 75 -41.87 -15.54 -9.25
C PHE A 75 -43.01 -16.46 -8.78
N ILE A 76 -42.83 -17.17 -7.67
CA ILE A 76 -43.85 -18.03 -7.06
C ILE A 76 -44.93 -17.19 -6.33
N GLY A 77 -44.65 -15.90 -6.07
CA GLY A 77 -45.56 -14.98 -5.38
C GLY A 77 -45.37 -14.95 -3.86
N GLU A 78 -44.32 -15.60 -3.35
CA GLU A 78 -43.98 -15.63 -1.93
C GLU A 78 -43.17 -14.38 -1.55
N LEU A 79 -43.87 -13.24 -1.47
CA LEU A 79 -43.25 -11.94 -1.22
C LEU A 79 -42.54 -11.89 0.15
N GLN A 80 -43.07 -12.59 1.14
CA GLN A 80 -42.52 -12.61 2.50
C GLN A 80 -41.13 -13.28 2.55
N ASP A 81 -40.98 -14.41 1.86
CA ASP A 81 -39.71 -15.15 1.78
C ASP A 81 -38.69 -14.40 0.92
N THR A 82 -39.14 -13.84 -0.20
CA THR A 82 -38.32 -12.98 -1.07
C THR A 82 -37.72 -11.80 -0.29
N ILE A 83 -38.55 -11.09 0.49
CA ILE A 83 -38.10 -9.95 1.31
C ILE A 83 -37.12 -10.43 2.39
N ALA A 84 -37.41 -11.55 3.06
CA ALA A 84 -36.53 -12.09 4.09
C ALA A 84 -35.14 -12.41 3.55
N ILE A 85 -35.04 -13.06 2.38
CA ILE A 85 -33.77 -13.38 1.74
C ILE A 85 -33.01 -12.11 1.34
N LEU A 86 -33.70 -11.13 0.73
CA LEU A 86 -33.07 -9.85 0.35
C LEU A 86 -32.49 -9.10 1.55
N VAL A 87 -33.20 -9.08 2.67
CA VAL A 87 -32.73 -8.45 3.92
C VAL A 87 -31.49 -9.15 4.44
N ILE A 88 -31.46 -10.49 4.45
CA ILE A 88 -30.30 -11.28 4.89
C ILE A 88 -29.08 -11.00 4.01
N VAL A 89 -29.26 -11.00 2.68
CA VAL A 89 -28.17 -10.71 1.72
C VAL A 89 -27.63 -9.30 1.93
N LEU A 90 -28.51 -8.31 2.10
CA LEU A 90 -28.10 -6.92 2.34
C LEU A 90 -27.32 -6.77 3.65
N LEU A 91 -27.81 -7.38 4.74
CA LEU A 91 -27.12 -7.39 6.03
C LEU A 91 -25.73 -8.03 5.91
N ASN A 92 -25.64 -9.20 5.28
CA ASN A 92 -24.36 -9.90 5.08
C ASN A 92 -23.39 -9.07 4.22
N ALA A 93 -23.86 -8.43 3.15
CA ALA A 93 -23.02 -7.58 2.31
C ALA A 93 -22.46 -6.37 3.09
N ILE A 94 -23.29 -5.72 3.90
CA ILE A 94 -22.88 -4.59 4.74
C ILE A 94 -21.88 -5.06 5.81
N ILE A 95 -22.19 -6.12 6.53
CA ILE A 95 -21.32 -6.69 7.57
C ILE A 95 -19.98 -7.09 6.95
N GLY A 96 -20.00 -7.80 5.82
CA GLY A 96 -18.81 -8.22 5.09
C GLY A 96 -17.95 -7.05 4.63
N ALA A 97 -18.54 -6.01 4.03
CA ALA A 97 -17.81 -4.82 3.61
C ALA A 97 -17.19 -4.06 4.79
N VAL A 98 -17.88 -3.96 5.93
CA VAL A 98 -17.34 -3.35 7.14
C VAL A 98 -16.22 -4.18 7.75
N GLN A 99 -16.35 -5.51 7.78
CA GLN A 99 -15.31 -6.41 8.26
C GLN A 99 -14.05 -6.31 7.41
N GLU A 100 -14.19 -6.37 6.09
CA GLU A 100 -13.06 -6.24 5.15
C GLU A 100 -12.38 -4.87 5.30
N PHE A 101 -13.15 -3.78 5.39
CA PHE A 101 -12.60 -2.45 5.61
C PHE A 101 -11.83 -2.33 6.94
N ARG A 102 -12.33 -2.96 8.02
CA ARG A 102 -11.63 -3.00 9.31
C ARG A 102 -10.34 -3.83 9.22
N ALA A 103 -10.35 -4.95 8.50
CA ALA A 103 -9.18 -5.78 8.30
C ALA A 103 -8.09 -5.02 7.52
N GLU A 104 -8.43 -4.37 6.40
CA GLU A 104 -7.49 -3.55 5.63
C GLU A 104 -6.86 -2.44 6.50
N ARG A 105 -7.66 -1.77 7.35
CA ARG A 105 -7.15 -0.74 8.26
C ARG A 105 -6.21 -1.28 9.33
N ALA A 106 -6.50 -2.45 9.89
CA ALA A 106 -5.64 -3.08 10.88
C ALA A 106 -4.28 -3.44 10.27
N VAL A 107 -4.27 -4.02 9.06
CA VAL A 107 -3.02 -4.32 8.33
C VAL A 107 -2.25 -3.05 8.01
N ALA A 108 -2.92 -1.97 7.59
CA ALA A 108 -2.26 -0.70 7.32
C ALA A 108 -1.59 -0.10 8.57
N ALA A 109 -2.25 -0.14 9.73
CA ALA A 109 -1.69 0.33 10.99
C ALA A 109 -0.47 -0.51 11.42
N LEU A 110 -0.52 -1.83 11.25
CA LEU A 110 0.63 -2.70 11.52
C LEU A 110 1.83 -2.37 10.62
N ARG A 111 1.60 -2.06 9.33
CA ARG A 111 2.67 -1.63 8.42
C ARG A 111 3.31 -0.32 8.84
N GLU A 112 2.52 0.63 9.33
CA GLU A 112 3.02 1.92 9.82
C GLU A 112 3.86 1.75 11.09
N MET A 113 3.46 0.87 12.01
CA MET A 113 4.24 0.57 13.22
C MET A 113 5.55 -0.17 12.94
N ALA A 114 5.57 -0.99 11.89
CA ALA A 114 6.75 -1.72 11.44
C ALA A 114 7.52 -0.97 10.33
N ALA A 115 7.34 0.35 10.22
CA ALA A 115 7.99 1.14 9.20
C ALA A 115 9.50 0.85 9.23
N PRO A 116 10.08 0.39 8.12
CA PRO A 116 11.48 -0.01 8.11
C PRO A 116 12.35 1.21 8.39
N GLU A 117 13.33 1.03 9.26
CA GLU A 117 14.40 2.00 9.45
C GLU A 117 15.57 1.65 8.52
N ALA A 118 16.30 2.67 8.07
CA ALA A 118 17.52 2.53 7.30
C ALA A 118 18.65 3.22 8.04
N ARG A 119 19.82 2.58 8.08
CA ARG A 119 21.05 3.18 8.58
C ARG A 119 21.80 3.77 7.41
N VAL A 120 22.04 5.08 7.43
CA VAL A 120 22.70 5.82 6.35
C VAL A 120 23.87 6.63 6.89
N LEU A 121 24.80 6.99 6.02
CA LEU A 121 25.85 7.96 6.32
C LEU A 121 25.38 9.34 5.89
N ARG A 122 25.25 10.27 6.83
CA ARG A 122 24.92 11.69 6.57
C ARG A 122 25.77 12.61 7.45
N ASP A 123 26.20 13.73 6.89
CA ASP A 123 27.17 14.65 7.53
C ASP A 123 28.44 13.94 8.05
N GLY A 124 28.88 12.86 7.36
CA GLY A 124 30.03 12.05 7.76
C GLY A 124 29.80 11.13 8.97
N ALA A 125 28.58 11.05 9.50
CA ALA A 125 28.23 10.20 10.65
C ALA A 125 27.10 9.22 10.29
N ALA A 126 27.12 8.03 10.92
CA ALA A 126 26.05 7.07 10.76
C ALA A 126 24.79 7.56 11.49
N ALA A 127 23.67 7.61 10.79
CA ALA A 127 22.36 7.99 11.32
C ALA A 127 21.33 6.92 10.97
N THR A 128 20.44 6.62 11.91
CA THR A 128 19.27 5.76 11.67
C THR A 128 18.07 6.67 11.44
N LEU A 129 17.36 6.44 10.34
CA LEU A 129 16.18 7.21 9.96
C LEU A 129 15.10 6.30 9.36
N PRO A 130 13.84 6.77 9.33
CA PRO A 130 12.77 6.07 8.62
C PRO A 130 13.16 5.85 7.14
N ALA A 131 13.06 4.63 6.61
CA ALA A 131 13.48 4.31 5.24
C ALA A 131 12.73 5.11 4.15
N ILE A 132 11.56 5.64 4.50
CA ILE A 132 10.75 6.59 3.73
C ILE A 132 11.47 7.92 3.45
N GLU A 133 12.46 8.30 4.26
CA GLU A 133 13.26 9.52 4.11
C GLU A 133 14.60 9.28 3.38
N VAL A 134 14.86 8.05 2.94
CA VAL A 134 16.03 7.73 2.11
C VAL A 134 15.85 8.34 0.74
N VAL A 135 16.91 8.93 0.20
CA VAL A 135 16.89 9.62 -1.09
C VAL A 135 17.98 9.12 -2.04
N PRO A 136 17.85 9.32 -3.36
CA PRO A 136 18.92 8.99 -4.30
C PRO A 136 20.25 9.65 -3.90
N GLY A 137 21.31 8.87 -3.81
CA GLY A 137 22.64 9.32 -3.38
C GLY A 137 22.97 9.11 -1.90
N ASP A 138 22.02 8.67 -1.06
CA ASP A 138 22.37 8.22 0.29
C ASP A 138 23.30 6.99 0.24
N VAL A 139 24.28 6.97 1.14
CA VAL A 139 25.14 5.80 1.37
C VAL A 139 24.51 4.98 2.49
N VAL A 140 23.97 3.81 2.15
CA VAL A 140 23.29 2.91 3.10
C VAL A 140 24.30 1.94 3.73
N LEU A 141 24.29 1.86 5.05
CA LEU A 141 25.12 0.93 5.83
C LEU A 141 24.32 -0.35 6.07
N LEU A 142 24.77 -1.45 5.48
CA LEU A 142 24.16 -2.76 5.64
C LEU A 142 24.90 -3.56 6.71
N GLU A 143 24.14 -4.17 7.62
CA GLU A 143 24.66 -5.14 8.60
C GLU A 143 24.19 -6.54 8.21
N ALA A 144 24.97 -7.55 8.59
CA ALA A 144 24.74 -8.96 8.28
C ALA A 144 24.17 -9.73 9.48
#